data_AF-A0A815H8K1-F1
#
_entry.id   AF-A0A815H8K1-F1
#
_cell.length_a   1.000
_cell.length_b   1.000
_cell.length_c   1.000
_cell.angle_alpha   90.00
_cell.angle_beta   90.00
_cell.angle_gamma   90.00
#
_symmetry.space_group_name_H-M   'P 1'
#
loop_
_entity.id
_entity.type
_entity.pdbx_description
1 polymer ?
#
loop_
_entity_poly.entity_id
_entity_poly.type
_entity_poly.pdbx_seq_one_letter_code
_entity_poly.pdbx_strand_id
1 'polypeptide(L)'
;MPFELQIMEIIGESIAYGLKLKTQDILMEFETIRQSSYARISIESLRELVFIKSKVDKHHRNADLAHQAWLDLLAYDEDMIGLYLTEHRQNDSSDLSEIELLLESCAKQIAEVCRSVYDLKDSVQNVEITTGFMLDAVRNQLLAFEIRINIITMGFSIGVFITAIYGMNLYSGIEEHPRALLFVATISSCFAITSITIGLYRLFKYRRVKFHRPNQNTLPL
;
A
#
# COMPACT_ATOMS: atom_id res chain seq x y z
N MET A 1 -20.77 3.98 45.25
CA MET A 1 -21.36 3.54 43.97
C MET A 1 -22.89 3.46 44.00
N PRO A 2 -23.56 4.56 43.62
CA PRO A 2 -24.97 4.58 43.18
C PRO A 2 -25.22 3.65 41.98
N PHE A 3 -26.48 3.27 41.75
CA PHE A 3 -26.89 2.33 40.70
C PHE A 3 -26.59 2.85 39.28
N GLU A 4 -26.74 4.15 39.08
CA GLU A 4 -26.44 4.85 37.82
C GLU A 4 -24.97 4.73 37.41
N LEU A 5 -24.03 4.84 38.36
CA LEU A 5 -22.59 4.73 38.10
C LEU A 5 -22.20 3.29 37.75
N GLN A 6 -22.83 2.29 38.39
CA GLN A 6 -22.62 0.88 38.04
C GLN A 6 -23.09 0.58 36.62
N ILE A 7 -24.23 1.12 36.19
CA ILE A 7 -24.69 0.96 34.81
C ILE A 7 -23.71 1.61 33.83
N MET A 8 -23.26 2.83 34.13
CA MET A 8 -22.30 3.53 33.29
C MET A 8 -20.99 2.73 33.15
N GLU A 9 -20.46 2.18 34.24
CA GLU A 9 -19.24 1.36 34.22
C GLU A 9 -19.43 0.15 33.30
N ILE A 10 -20.55 -0.57 33.45
CA ILE A 10 -20.90 -1.72 32.60
C ILE A 10 -21.04 -1.32 31.13
N ILE A 11 -21.65 -0.17 30.84
CA ILE A 11 -21.76 0.34 29.46
C ILE A 11 -20.37 0.66 28.90
N GLY A 12 -19.52 1.30 29.68
CA GLY A 12 -18.14 1.61 29.33
C GLY A 12 -17.32 0.36 28.99
N GLU A 13 -17.37 -0.64 29.87
CA GLU A 13 -16.73 -1.94 29.66
C GLU A 13 -17.29 -2.66 28.43
N SER A 14 -18.61 -2.65 28.25
CA SER A 14 -19.28 -3.27 27.10
C SER A 14 -18.86 -2.64 25.78
N ILE A 15 -18.77 -1.30 25.73
CA ILE A 15 -18.29 -0.55 24.58
C ILE A 15 -16.83 -0.92 24.31
N ALA A 16 -15.94 -0.82 25.31
CA ALA A 16 -14.54 -1.16 25.15
C ALA A 16 -14.34 -2.60 24.65
N TYR A 17 -15.08 -3.55 25.23
CA TYR A 17 -15.05 -4.96 24.81
C TYR A 17 -15.56 -5.17 23.39
N GLY A 18 -16.68 -4.55 23.02
CA GLY A 18 -17.26 -4.64 21.68
C GLY A 18 -16.35 -4.03 20.61
N LEU A 19 -15.70 -2.90 20.92
CA LEU A 19 -14.69 -2.30 20.05
C LEU A 19 -13.47 -3.22 19.90
N LYS A 20 -12.98 -3.82 20.99
CA LYS A 20 -11.83 -4.72 20.98
C LYS A 20 -12.08 -5.98 20.15
N LEU A 21 -13.24 -6.63 20.33
CA LEU A 21 -13.63 -7.80 19.53
C LEU A 21 -13.67 -7.48 18.04
N LYS A 22 -14.33 -6.39 17.67
CA LYS A 22 -14.42 -5.98 16.27
C LYS A 22 -13.06 -5.63 15.67
N THR A 23 -12.15 -5.04 16.46
CA THR A 23 -10.76 -4.81 16.04
C THR A 23 -10.04 -6.13 15.76
N GLN A 24 -10.20 -7.15 16.61
CA GLN A 24 -9.62 -8.48 16.38
C GLN A 24 -10.19 -9.16 15.12
N ASP A 25 -11.50 -9.07 14.90
CA ASP A 25 -12.14 -9.64 13.71
C ASP A 25 -11.57 -9.02 12.42
N ILE A 26 -11.45 -7.68 12.39
CA ILE A 26 -10.88 -6.97 11.25
C ILE A 26 -9.40 -7.31 11.08
N LEU A 27 -8.65 -7.49 12.17
CA LEU A 27 -7.24 -7.86 12.13
C LEU A 27 -7.05 -9.26 11.52
N MET A 28 -7.89 -10.24 11.87
CA MET A 28 -7.82 -11.59 11.29
C MET A 28 -8.11 -11.59 9.78
N GLU A 29 -9.13 -10.82 9.37
CA GLU A 29 -9.46 -10.65 7.95
C GLU A 29 -8.31 -9.94 7.19
N PHE A 30 -7.73 -8.90 7.79
CA PHE A 30 -6.61 -8.16 7.22
C PHE A 30 -5.37 -9.04 7.02
N GLU A 31 -4.98 -9.84 8.01
CA GLU A 31 -3.80 -10.72 7.88
C GLU A 31 -3.96 -11.75 6.75
N THR A 32 -5.19 -12.24 6.54
CA THR A 32 -5.50 -13.13 5.41
C THR A 32 -5.33 -12.43 4.06
N ILE A 33 -5.86 -11.22 3.92
CA ILE A 33 -5.73 -10.39 2.70
C ILE A 33 -4.27 -9.97 2.48
N ARG A 34 -3.55 -9.66 3.55
CA ARG A 34 -2.13 -9.29 3.49
C ARG A 34 -1.30 -10.44 2.92
N GLN A 35 -1.50 -11.67 3.38
CA GLN A 35 -0.84 -12.85 2.84
C GLN A 35 -1.17 -13.08 1.36
N SER A 36 -2.44 -12.95 0.96
CA SER A 36 -2.86 -13.13 -0.44
C SER A 36 -2.23 -12.08 -1.36
N SER A 37 -2.18 -10.82 -0.91
CA SER A 37 -1.59 -9.69 -1.65
C SER A 37 -0.09 -9.84 -1.87
N TYR A 38 0.65 -10.34 -0.88
CA TYR A 38 2.09 -10.62 -1.04
C TYR A 38 2.39 -11.84 -1.90
N ALA A 39 1.52 -12.86 -1.88
CA ALA A 39 1.71 -14.05 -2.72
C ALA A 39 1.52 -13.73 -4.21
N ARG A 40 0.52 -12.91 -4.54
CA ARG A 40 0.26 -12.51 -5.93
C ARG A 40 -0.47 -11.16 -5.99
N ILE A 41 0.22 -10.16 -6.51
CA ILE A 41 -0.41 -8.86 -6.82
C ILE A 41 -1.41 -9.06 -7.96
N SER A 42 -2.70 -8.91 -7.64
CA SER A 42 -3.81 -9.03 -8.57
C SER A 42 -4.81 -7.90 -8.37
N ILE A 43 -5.66 -7.66 -9.37
CA ILE A 43 -6.72 -6.65 -9.27
C ILE A 43 -7.68 -6.98 -8.11
N GLU A 44 -7.93 -8.27 -7.87
CA GLU A 44 -8.80 -8.71 -6.77
C GLU A 44 -8.19 -8.41 -5.41
N SER A 45 -6.92 -8.76 -5.18
CA SER A 45 -6.23 -8.48 -3.91
C SER A 45 -6.11 -6.98 -3.64
N LEU A 46 -5.97 -6.15 -4.69
CA LEU A 46 -6.01 -4.69 -4.56
C LEU A 46 -7.40 -4.17 -4.16
N ARG A 47 -8.47 -4.75 -4.72
CA ARG A 47 -9.85 -4.41 -4.36
C ARG A 47 -10.17 -4.82 -2.91
N GLU A 48 -9.74 -6.00 -2.49
CA GLU A 48 -9.85 -6.47 -1.11
C GLU A 48 -9.12 -5.53 -0.14
N LEU A 49 -7.92 -5.07 -0.51
CA LEU A 49 -7.15 -4.12 0.31
C LEU A 49 -7.86 -2.76 0.45
N VAL A 50 -8.50 -2.27 -0.62
CA VAL A 50 -9.31 -1.03 -0.56
C VAL A 50 -10.55 -1.23 0.32
N PHE A 51 -11.19 -2.39 0.23
CA PHE A 51 -12.36 -2.72 1.05
C PHE A 51 -12.01 -2.78 2.54
N ILE A 52 -10.94 -3.49 2.91
CA ILE A 52 -10.50 -3.59 4.31
C ILE A 52 -10.05 -2.23 4.85
N LYS A 53 -9.37 -1.40 4.04
CA LYS A 53 -9.03 0.00 4.39
C LYS A 53 -10.28 0.80 4.74
N SER A 54 -11.31 0.76 3.89
CA SER A 54 -12.56 1.47 4.16
C SER A 54 -13.26 0.95 5.43
N LYS A 55 -13.17 -0.37 5.70
CA LYS A 55 -13.74 -0.99 6.90
C LYS A 55 -13.02 -0.52 8.17
N VAL A 56 -11.68 -0.49 8.13
CA VAL A 56 -10.82 0.00 9.23
C VAL A 56 -11.04 1.48 9.47
N ASP A 57 -11.10 2.31 8.43
CA ASP A 57 -11.36 3.76 8.55
C ASP A 57 -12.72 4.05 9.19
N LYS A 58 -13.75 3.27 8.85
CA LYS A 58 -15.07 3.39 9.47
C LYS A 58 -15.03 2.97 10.94
N HIS A 59 -14.33 1.89 11.27
CA HIS A 59 -14.18 1.43 12.65
C HIS A 59 -13.40 2.42 13.50
N HIS A 60 -12.30 2.96 12.96
CA HIS A 60 -11.48 4.00 13.61
C HIS A 60 -12.29 5.26 13.92
N ARG A 61 -13.06 5.78 12.95
CA ARG A 61 -13.94 6.94 13.19
C ARG A 61 -14.97 6.65 14.30
N ASN A 62 -15.58 5.46 14.30
CA ASN A 62 -16.54 5.10 15.32
C ASN A 62 -15.90 4.98 16.72
N ALA A 63 -14.69 4.42 16.80
CA ALA A 63 -13.93 4.32 18.05
C ALA A 63 -13.56 5.71 18.59
N ASP A 64 -13.09 6.59 17.70
CA ASP A 64 -12.69 7.95 18.05
C ASP A 64 -13.89 8.78 18.54
N LEU A 65 -15.05 8.66 17.88
CA LEU A 65 -16.29 9.30 18.33
C LEU A 65 -16.75 8.79 19.71
N ALA A 66 -16.64 7.47 19.95
CA ALA A 66 -17.00 6.90 21.24
C ALA A 66 -16.06 7.42 22.34
N HIS A 67 -14.76 7.47 22.07
CA HIS A 67 -13.77 8.02 22.99
C HIS A 67 -14.00 9.52 23.27
N GLN A 68 -14.27 10.32 22.23
CA GLN A 68 -14.58 11.73 22.36
C GLN A 68 -15.82 11.96 23.23
N ALA A 69 -16.89 11.17 23.08
CA ALA A 69 -18.08 11.30 23.91
C ALA A 69 -17.80 11.09 25.42
N TRP A 70 -16.88 10.17 25.76
CA TRP A 70 -16.45 9.99 27.16
C TRP A 70 -15.60 11.14 27.66
N LEU A 71 -14.71 11.69 26.82
CA LEU A 71 -13.90 12.86 27.17
C LEU A 71 -14.74 14.12 27.33
N ASP A 72 -15.74 14.32 26.47
CA ASP A 72 -16.66 15.45 26.56
C ASP A 72 -17.45 15.39 27.87
N LEU A 73 -17.92 14.20 28.26
CA LEU A 73 -18.65 14.02 29.51
C LEU A 73 -17.76 14.17 30.76
N LEU A 74 -16.46 13.88 30.66
CA LEU A 74 -15.46 14.15 31.70
C LEU A 74 -15.09 15.65 31.77
N ALA A 75 -15.25 16.40 30.69
CA ALA A 75 -14.77 17.78 30.59
C ALA A 75 -15.67 18.81 31.30
N TYR A 76 -16.95 18.51 31.49
CA TYR A 76 -17.93 19.42 32.06
C TYR A 76 -18.50 18.89 33.38
N ASP A 77 -18.20 19.58 34.49
CA ASP A 77 -18.74 19.25 35.81
C ASP A 77 -20.28 19.21 35.83
N GLU A 78 -20.95 20.05 35.02
CA GLU A 78 -22.41 20.07 34.87
C GLU A 78 -22.95 18.74 34.32
N ASP A 79 -22.26 18.15 33.33
CA ASP A 79 -22.64 16.86 32.75
C ASP A 79 -22.42 15.72 33.76
N MET A 80 -21.33 15.77 34.53
CA MET A 80 -21.04 14.81 35.60
C MET A 80 -22.06 14.89 36.75
N ILE A 81 -22.45 16.11 37.16
CA ILE A 81 -23.51 16.32 38.16
C ILE A 81 -24.84 15.77 37.63
N GLY A 82 -25.14 15.99 36.34
CA GLY A 82 -26.34 15.51 35.68
C GLY A 82 -26.49 13.97 35.65
N LEU A 83 -25.40 13.23 35.81
CA LEU A 83 -25.42 11.76 35.88
C LEU A 83 -25.93 11.20 37.22
N TYR A 84 -25.91 11.98 38.31
CA TYR A 84 -26.47 11.58 39.59
C TYR A 84 -28.00 11.70 39.58
N LEU A 85 -28.65 10.60 39.21
CA LEU A 85 -30.11 10.51 39.08
C LEU A 85 -30.80 10.13 40.40
N THR A 86 -30.12 9.37 41.28
CA THR A 86 -30.71 8.88 42.53
C THR A 86 -30.60 9.90 43.66
N GLU A 87 -29.45 10.57 43.77
CA GLU A 87 -29.20 11.62 44.75
C GLU A 87 -28.97 12.93 44.00
N HIS A 88 -30.03 13.73 43.83
CA HIS A 88 -29.94 14.97 43.06
C HIS A 88 -29.09 15.99 43.83
N ARG A 89 -27.79 16.02 43.56
CA ARG A 89 -26.86 17.01 44.12
C ARG A 89 -27.14 18.37 43.51
N GLN A 90 -28.03 19.14 44.16
CA GLN A 90 -28.20 20.56 43.85
C GLN A 90 -26.94 21.32 44.28
N ASN A 91 -26.04 21.57 43.33
CA ASN A 91 -24.93 22.53 43.37
C ASN A 91 -23.71 22.20 44.26
N ASP A 92 -23.58 21.00 44.79
CA ASP A 92 -22.35 20.62 45.53
C ASP A 92 -21.38 19.89 44.59
N SER A 93 -20.53 20.67 43.90
CA SER A 93 -19.35 20.18 43.14
C SER A 93 -18.28 19.55 44.04
N SER A 94 -18.51 19.56 45.35
CA SER A 94 -17.54 19.29 46.41
C SER A 94 -17.02 17.85 46.46
N ASP A 95 -17.68 16.90 45.79
CA ASP A 95 -17.24 15.50 45.84
C ASP A 95 -17.57 14.72 44.55
N LEU A 96 -17.18 15.25 43.39
CA LEU A 96 -17.29 14.56 42.08
C LEU A 96 -16.15 13.54 41.83
N SER A 97 -15.24 13.39 42.78
CA SER A 97 -14.04 12.55 42.66
C SER A 97 -14.34 11.10 42.27
N GLU A 98 -15.45 10.51 42.74
CA GLU A 98 -15.81 9.11 42.45
C GLU A 98 -16.22 8.93 40.97
N ILE A 99 -17.04 9.85 40.43
CA ILE A 99 -17.49 9.77 39.02
C ILE A 99 -16.37 10.15 38.05
N GLU A 100 -15.55 11.14 38.41
CA GLU A 100 -14.39 11.58 37.61
C GLU A 100 -13.41 10.42 37.43
N LEU A 101 -13.06 9.72 38.52
CA LEU A 101 -12.16 8.56 38.48
C LEU A 101 -12.72 7.41 37.62
N LEU A 102 -14.03 7.14 37.72
CA LEU A 102 -14.71 6.14 36.90
C LEU A 102 -14.65 6.49 35.41
N LEU A 103 -14.97 7.75 35.08
CA LEU A 103 -14.94 8.26 33.72
C LEU A 103 -13.54 8.24 33.14
N GLU A 104 -12.53 8.65 33.91
CA GLU A 104 -11.13 8.61 33.49
C GLU A 104 -10.69 7.16 33.20
N SER A 105 -11.06 6.21 34.07
CA SER A 105 -10.78 4.79 33.86
C SER A 105 -11.43 4.26 32.57
N CYS A 106 -12.71 4.58 32.35
CA CYS A 106 -13.44 4.16 31.16
C CYS A 106 -12.86 4.78 29.88
N ALA A 107 -12.62 6.09 29.88
CA ALA A 107 -12.01 6.82 28.77
C ALA A 107 -10.64 6.24 28.44
N LYS A 108 -9.82 5.92 29.46
CA LYS A 108 -8.51 5.30 29.28
C LYS A 108 -8.58 3.90 28.67
N GLN A 109 -9.53 3.06 29.09
CA GLN A 109 -9.74 1.74 28.49
C GLN A 109 -10.11 1.85 27.00
N ILE A 110 -10.99 2.79 26.67
CA ILE A 110 -11.39 3.03 25.27
C ILE A 110 -10.24 3.63 24.47
N ALA A 111 -9.42 4.51 25.07
CA ALA A 111 -8.23 5.07 24.44
C ALA A 111 -7.22 3.98 24.03
N GLU A 112 -7.01 2.96 24.87
CA GLU A 112 -6.15 1.81 24.55
C GLU A 112 -6.67 1.03 23.32
N VAL A 113 -7.99 0.83 23.26
CA VAL A 113 -8.61 0.18 22.11
C VAL A 113 -8.51 1.05 20.86
N CYS A 114 -8.73 2.37 20.98
CA CYS A 114 -8.54 3.33 19.88
C CYS A 114 -7.11 3.30 19.34
N ARG A 115 -6.12 3.18 20.24
CA ARG A 115 -4.72 3.03 19.85
C ARG A 115 -4.47 1.75 19.06
N SER A 116 -5.05 0.63 19.49
CA SER A 116 -4.96 -0.63 18.75
C SER A 116 -5.59 -0.53 17.35
N VAL A 117 -6.71 0.19 17.21
CA VAL A 117 -7.34 0.45 15.90
C VAL A 117 -6.46 1.36 15.02
N TYR A 118 -5.81 2.35 15.63
CA TYR A 118 -4.86 3.22 14.94
C TYR A 118 -3.67 2.43 14.39
N ASP A 119 -3.08 1.54 15.19
CA ASP A 119 -1.95 0.70 14.76
C ASP A 119 -2.36 -0.27 13.61
N LEU A 120 -3.60 -0.78 13.63
CA LEU A 120 -4.17 -1.57 12.52
C LEU A 120 -4.35 -0.73 11.24
N LYS A 121 -4.82 0.51 11.37
CA LYS A 121 -4.96 1.45 10.24
C LYS A 121 -3.61 1.75 9.60
N ASP A 122 -2.59 2.04 10.41
CA ASP A 122 -1.23 2.28 9.93
C ASP A 122 -0.67 1.03 9.23
N SER A 123 -0.94 -0.16 9.76
CA SER A 123 -0.54 -1.43 9.14
C SER A 123 -1.18 -1.64 7.76
N VAL A 124 -2.47 -1.31 7.60
CA VAL A 124 -3.17 -1.39 6.31
C VAL A 124 -2.58 -0.39 5.30
N GLN A 125 -2.32 0.85 5.74
CA GLN A 125 -1.71 1.88 4.89
C GLN A 125 -0.30 1.47 4.45
N ASN A 126 0.49 0.86 5.33
CA ASN A 126 1.82 0.37 5.00
C ASN A 126 1.78 -0.72 3.92
N VAL A 127 0.81 -1.63 3.99
CA VAL A 127 0.61 -2.65 2.94
C VAL A 127 0.20 -2.01 1.62
N GLU A 128 -0.73 -1.06 1.62
CA GLU A 128 -1.15 -0.32 0.41
C GLU A 128 0.03 0.36 -0.28
N ILE A 129 0.83 1.09 0.49
CA ILE A 129 2.02 1.78 -0.01
C ILE A 129 3.03 0.77 -0.58
N THR A 130 3.27 -0.33 0.15
CA THR A 130 4.22 -1.37 -0.27
C THR A 130 3.77 -2.06 -1.56
N THR A 131 2.50 -2.44 -1.66
CA THR A 131 1.94 -3.03 -2.89
C THR A 131 1.96 -2.04 -4.05
N GLY A 132 1.72 -0.75 -3.79
CA GLY A 132 1.89 0.32 -4.78
C GLY A 132 3.32 0.39 -5.32
N PHE A 133 4.32 0.40 -4.44
CA PHE A 133 5.72 0.38 -4.87
C PHE A 133 6.11 -0.88 -5.66
N MET A 134 5.57 -2.04 -5.30
CA MET A 134 5.78 -3.26 -6.06
C MET A 134 5.15 -3.18 -7.46
N LEU A 135 3.94 -2.63 -7.58
CA LEU A 135 3.28 -2.46 -8.88
C LEU A 135 4.06 -1.50 -9.79
N ASP A 136 4.55 -0.40 -9.23
CA ASP A 136 5.41 0.53 -9.95
C ASP A 136 6.73 -0.13 -10.39
N ALA A 137 7.31 -1.00 -9.55
CA ALA A 137 8.48 -1.78 -9.91
C ALA A 137 8.19 -2.74 -11.08
N VAL A 138 7.04 -3.43 -11.07
CA VAL A 138 6.61 -4.30 -12.17
C VAL A 138 6.41 -3.49 -13.45
N ARG A 139 5.74 -2.34 -13.38
CA ARG A 139 5.56 -1.44 -14.54
C ARG A 139 6.91 -0.98 -15.11
N ASN A 140 7.84 -0.61 -14.23
CA ASN A 140 9.18 -0.21 -14.64
C ASN A 140 9.98 -1.37 -15.27
N GLN A 141 9.78 -2.60 -14.79
CA GLN A 141 10.37 -3.80 -15.41
C GLN A 141 9.79 -4.06 -16.81
N LEU A 142 8.48 -3.92 -16.99
CA LEU A 142 7.80 -4.09 -18.28
C LEU A 142 8.29 -3.05 -19.30
N LEU A 143 8.35 -1.77 -18.91
CA LEU A 143 8.87 -0.71 -19.78
C LEU A 143 10.31 -0.99 -20.18
N ALA A 144 11.15 -1.42 -19.23
CA ALA A 144 12.52 -1.78 -19.53
C ALA A 144 12.63 -3.00 -20.47
N PHE A 145 11.70 -3.94 -20.38
CA PHE A 145 11.63 -5.09 -21.28
C PHE A 145 11.17 -4.67 -22.68
N GLU A 146 10.17 -3.80 -22.79
CA GLU A 146 9.69 -3.23 -24.04
C GLU A 146 10.81 -2.51 -24.81
N ILE A 147 11.60 -1.67 -24.13
CA ILE A 147 12.74 -1.00 -24.75
C ILE A 147 13.76 -2.02 -25.30
N ARG A 148 14.00 -3.14 -24.62
CA ARG A 148 14.90 -4.19 -25.11
C ARG A 148 14.37 -4.83 -26.38
N ILE A 149 13.08 -5.17 -26.42
CA ILE A 149 12.43 -5.71 -27.61
C ILE A 149 12.54 -4.71 -28.76
N ASN A 150 12.23 -3.44 -28.53
CA ASN A 150 12.27 -2.41 -29.56
C ASN A 150 13.67 -2.26 -30.18
N ILE A 151 14.74 -2.33 -29.38
CA ILE A 151 16.13 -2.33 -29.87
C ILE A 151 16.41 -3.56 -30.75
N ILE A 152 15.96 -4.74 -30.33
CA ILE A 152 16.13 -5.99 -31.10
C ILE A 152 15.36 -5.92 -32.42
N THR A 153 14.08 -5.51 -32.38
CA THR A 153 13.23 -5.35 -33.56
C THR A 153 13.83 -4.33 -34.53
N MET A 154 14.33 -3.20 -34.04
CA MET A 154 14.99 -2.20 -34.88
C MET A 154 16.23 -2.77 -35.59
N GLY A 155 17.05 -3.56 -34.90
CA GLY A 155 18.18 -4.26 -35.52
C GLY A 155 17.74 -5.27 -36.59
N PHE A 156 16.67 -6.01 -36.32
CA PHE A 156 16.09 -6.94 -37.29
C PHE A 156 15.50 -6.21 -38.50
N SER A 157 14.83 -5.08 -38.31
CA SER A 157 14.28 -4.25 -39.40
C SER A 157 15.36 -3.79 -40.38
N ILE A 158 16.56 -3.45 -39.89
CA ILE A 158 17.70 -3.10 -40.76
C ILE A 158 18.15 -4.32 -41.59
N GLY A 159 18.22 -5.50 -40.96
CA GLY A 159 18.55 -6.76 -41.65
C GLY A 159 17.53 -7.10 -42.74
N VAL A 160 16.24 -7.06 -42.40
CA VAL A 160 15.13 -7.31 -43.33
C VAL A 160 15.13 -6.28 -44.46
N PHE A 161 15.38 -5.01 -44.17
CA PHE A 161 15.45 -3.96 -45.20
C PHE A 161 16.55 -4.24 -46.23
N ILE A 162 17.74 -4.65 -45.77
CA ILE A 162 18.83 -5.05 -46.66
C ILE A 162 18.42 -6.30 -47.47
N THR A 163 17.90 -7.34 -46.83
CA THR A 163 17.42 -8.54 -47.54
C THR A 163 16.33 -8.21 -48.56
N ALA A 164 15.42 -7.28 -48.26
CA ALA A 164 14.36 -6.86 -49.16
C ALA A 164 14.91 -6.17 -50.42
N ILE A 165 15.88 -5.26 -50.28
CA ILE A 165 16.51 -4.59 -51.44
C ILE A 165 17.15 -5.62 -52.39
N TYR A 166 17.84 -6.62 -51.84
CA TYR A 166 18.49 -7.67 -52.64
C TYR A 166 17.52 -8.74 -53.14
N GLY A 167 16.37 -8.91 -52.49
CA GLY A 167 15.29 -9.79 -52.95
C GLY A 167 14.42 -9.16 -54.05
N MET A 168 14.52 -7.85 -54.27
CA MET A 168 13.91 -7.18 -55.42
C MET A 168 14.76 -7.45 -56.66
N ASN A 169 14.12 -7.74 -57.79
CA ASN A 169 14.75 -8.04 -59.10
C ASN A 169 15.44 -6.80 -59.70
N LEU A 170 16.45 -6.29 -59.00
CA LEU A 170 17.30 -5.17 -59.38
C LEU A 170 18.59 -5.75 -59.96
N TYR A 171 18.95 -5.33 -61.17
CA TYR A 171 20.20 -5.71 -61.84
C TYR A 171 21.38 -5.13 -61.07
N SER A 172 21.87 -5.85 -60.06
CA SER A 172 22.86 -5.33 -59.12
C SER A 172 24.31 -5.51 -59.62
N GLY A 173 24.54 -6.25 -60.72
CA GLY A 173 25.87 -6.45 -61.32
C GLY A 173 26.86 -7.26 -60.46
N ILE A 174 26.44 -7.66 -59.25
CA ILE A 174 27.20 -8.41 -58.25
C ILE A 174 26.81 -9.89 -58.19
N GLU A 175 25.79 -10.33 -58.93
CA GLU A 175 25.35 -11.74 -58.98
C GLU A 175 26.31 -12.66 -59.78
N GLU A 176 27.20 -12.11 -60.61
CA GLU A 176 28.13 -12.90 -61.42
C GLU A 176 29.18 -13.66 -60.58
N HIS A 177 29.34 -13.30 -59.30
CA HIS A 177 30.24 -13.98 -58.38
C HIS A 177 29.48 -14.91 -57.41
N PRO A 178 29.81 -16.23 -57.38
CA PRO A 178 29.10 -17.22 -56.56
C PRO A 178 29.19 -17.00 -55.04
N ARG A 179 30.01 -16.05 -54.58
CA ARG A 179 30.19 -15.70 -53.15
C ARG A 179 29.67 -14.31 -52.77
N ALA A 180 29.19 -13.50 -53.72
CA ALA A 180 28.81 -12.12 -53.46
C ALA A 180 27.61 -12.00 -52.50
N LEU A 181 26.58 -12.83 -52.67
CA LEU A 181 25.42 -12.87 -51.77
C LEU A 181 25.80 -13.27 -50.34
N LEU A 182 26.71 -14.24 -50.18
CA LEU A 182 27.20 -14.68 -48.87
C LEU A 182 28.00 -13.55 -48.18
N PHE A 183 28.78 -12.79 -48.95
CA PHE A 183 29.53 -11.65 -48.44
C PHE A 183 28.60 -10.50 -47.97
N VAL A 184 27.58 -10.16 -48.75
CA VAL A 184 26.58 -9.15 -48.36
C VAL A 184 25.80 -9.58 -47.12
N ALA A 185 25.37 -10.84 -47.06
CA ALA A 185 24.63 -11.38 -45.92
C ALA A 185 25.45 -11.40 -44.62
N THR A 186 26.76 -11.70 -44.70
CA THR A 186 27.64 -11.67 -43.54
C THR A 186 27.89 -10.26 -43.03
N ILE A 187 28.09 -9.28 -43.93
CA ILE A 187 28.26 -7.87 -43.56
C ILE A 187 26.97 -7.29 -42.98
N SER A 188 25.81 -7.55 -43.59
CA SER A 188 24.53 -7.03 -43.10
C SER A 188 24.19 -7.60 -41.71
N SER A 189 24.45 -8.90 -41.50
CA SER A 189 24.27 -9.56 -40.20
C SER A 189 25.21 -8.98 -39.14
N CYS A 190 26.49 -8.77 -39.49
CA CYS A 190 27.45 -8.13 -38.59
C CYS A 190 27.04 -6.70 -38.22
N PHE A 191 26.56 -5.92 -39.18
CA PHE A 191 26.06 -4.56 -38.94
C PHE A 191 24.80 -4.54 -38.06
N ALA A 192 23.87 -5.47 -38.29
CA ALA A 192 22.68 -5.61 -37.45
C ALA A 192 23.04 -5.98 -36.00
N ILE A 193 23.94 -6.95 -35.81
CA ILE A 193 24.40 -7.39 -34.48
C ILE A 193 25.13 -6.26 -33.74
N THR A 194 26.02 -5.53 -34.42
CA THR A 194 26.75 -4.41 -33.81
C THR A 194 25.83 -3.26 -33.42
N SER A 195 24.80 -2.97 -34.22
CA SER A 195 23.78 -1.97 -33.88
C SER A 195 23.00 -2.36 -32.61
N ILE A 196 22.57 -3.62 -32.50
CA ILE A 196 21.86 -4.14 -31.31
C ILE A 196 22.75 -4.10 -30.06
N THR A 197 24.02 -4.52 -30.16
CA THR A 197 24.93 -4.54 -29.02
C THR A 197 25.23 -3.13 -28.51
N ILE A 198 25.42 -2.15 -29.40
CA ILE A 198 25.60 -0.74 -29.01
C ILE A 198 24.32 -0.19 -28.35
N GLY A 199 23.14 -0.50 -28.90
CA GLY A 199 21.85 -0.08 -28.35
C GLY A 199 21.63 -0.60 -26.92
N LEU A 200 21.88 -1.90 -26.70
CA LEU A 200 21.79 -2.52 -25.39
C LEU A 200 22.86 -1.98 -24.42
N TYR A 201 24.10 -1.82 -24.86
CA TYR A 201 25.18 -1.26 -24.03
C TYR A 201 24.84 0.15 -23.53
N ARG A 202 24.34 1.03 -24.41
CA ARG A 202 23.88 2.37 -24.04
C ARG A 202 22.75 2.29 -23.02
N LEU A 203 21.76 1.43 -23.23
CA LEU A 203 20.66 1.24 -22.28
C LEU A 203 21.16 0.84 -20.88
N PHE A 204 22.09 -0.12 -20.80
CA PHE A 204 22.68 -0.55 -19.52
C PHE A 204 23.47 0.58 -18.84
N LYS A 205 24.24 1.37 -19.61
CA LYS A 205 25.00 2.51 -19.08
C LYS A 205 24.07 3.58 -18.51
N TYR A 206 23.01 3.97 -19.22
CA TYR A 206 22.06 4.98 -18.73
C TYR A 206 21.24 4.48 -17.53
N ARG A 207 20.87 3.19 -17.48
CA ARG A 207 20.16 2.62 -16.32
C ARG A 207 21.04 2.51 -15.07
N ARG A 208 22.35 2.25 -15.22
CA ARG A 208 23.31 2.21 -14.09
C ARG A 208 23.44 3.56 -13.37
N VAL A 209 23.29 4.67 -14.08
CA VAL A 209 23.40 6.02 -13.49
C VAL A 209 22.15 6.41 -12.68
N LYS A 210 20.98 5.86 -12.99
CA LYS A 210 19.72 6.15 -12.26
C LYS A 210 19.49 5.26 -11.03
N PHE A 211 20.18 4.14 -10.89
CA PHE A 211 20.13 3.31 -9.67
C PHE A 211 21.19 3.75 -8.66
N HIS A 212 21.03 4.96 -8.09
CA HIS A 212 21.61 5.24 -6.78
C HIS A 212 20.63 4.67 -5.75
N ARG A 213 20.95 3.52 -5.15
CA ARG A 213 20.16 2.93 -4.06
C ARG A 213 20.11 3.94 -2.91
N PRO A 214 18.94 4.41 -2.45
CA PRO A 214 18.87 4.95 -1.10
C PRO A 214 19.21 3.81 -0.13
N ASN A 215 20.08 4.14 0.81
CA ASN A 215 20.70 3.24 1.77
C ASN A 215 19.64 2.45 2.55
N GLN A 216 19.71 1.11 2.55
CA GLN A 216 18.75 0.19 3.20
C GLN A 216 18.86 0.14 4.74
N ASN A 217 19.51 1.12 5.38
CA ASN A 217 19.77 1.11 6.83
C ASN A 217 18.79 1.97 7.66
N THR A 218 17.56 2.21 7.17
CA THR A 218 16.58 3.04 7.90
C THR A 218 15.16 2.44 7.94
N LEU A 219 15.05 1.14 8.17
CA LEU A 219 13.81 0.53 8.68
C LEU A 219 14.02 0.28 10.18
N PRO A 220 13.36 1.02 11.09
CA PRO A 220 13.26 0.57 12.48
C PRO A 220 12.42 -0.71 12.51
N LEU A 221 12.93 -1.70 13.23
CA LEU A 221 12.25 -2.93 13.64
C LEU A 221 10.97 -2.62 14.41
#